data_AF-A0A956IRM1-F1
#
_entry.id   AF-A0A956IRM1-F1
#
_cell.length_a   1.000
_cell.length_b   1.000
_cell.length_c   1.000
_cell.angle_alpha   90.00
_cell.angle_beta   90.00
_cell.angle_gamma   90.00
#
_symmetry.space_group_name_H-M   'P 1'
#
loop_
_entity.id
_entity.type
_entity.pdbx_description
1 polymer ?
#
loop_
_entity_poly.entity_id
_entity_poly.type
_entity_poly.pdbx_seq_one_letter_code
_entity_poly.pdbx_strand_id
1 'polypeptide(L)'
;MARVWGLGTAGAFCLALGCAESESIQQPPPSNGGDSSSAGNSGAGAQAGSGQGGANQAGTNPGGGNAGAQAGSGNGGSGNGGSGNGSGAGGSANGGSAGQPIGMDPDLGLPDGNGPPCSNVGASCNADGEPGVCRIYSQDEGRCESCTGCVGLDQPCQQSSDCDIIFQCYQGTCHNLCDRGFGCSGEPEWCVDVGSGEYGVCEYPN
;
A
#
# COMPACT_ATOMS: atom_id res chain seq x y z
N MET A 1 9.08 44.12 -27.89
CA MET A 1 9.07 43.99 -26.41
C MET A 1 10.14 42.98 -26.04
N ALA A 2 11.32 43.45 -25.64
CA ALA A 2 12.48 42.61 -25.34
C ALA A 2 12.53 42.33 -23.83
N ARG A 3 12.57 41.06 -23.43
CA ARG A 3 12.75 40.64 -22.04
C ARG A 3 14.21 40.27 -21.82
N VAL A 4 14.88 41.07 -21.00
CA VAL A 4 16.25 40.88 -20.50
C VAL A 4 16.23 39.82 -19.40
N TRP A 5 17.11 38.83 -19.52
CA TRP A 5 17.40 37.85 -18.47
C TRP A 5 18.39 38.45 -17.47
N GLY A 6 18.01 38.48 -16.20
CA GLY A 6 18.87 38.89 -15.10
C GLY A 6 19.78 37.74 -14.66
N LEU A 7 21.09 37.94 -14.82
CA LEU A 7 22.14 37.14 -14.19
C LEU A 7 22.21 37.52 -12.71
N GLY A 8 21.79 36.62 -11.83
CA GLY A 8 21.98 36.71 -10.38
C GLY A 8 23.40 36.28 -10.01
N THR A 9 24.16 37.26 -9.52
CA THR A 9 25.55 37.19 -9.09
C THR A 9 25.80 36.25 -7.92
N ALA A 10 26.92 35.54 -8.02
CA ALA A 10 27.58 34.78 -6.96
C ALA A 10 27.80 35.60 -5.68
N GLY A 11 27.60 34.95 -4.54
CA GLY A 11 27.99 35.44 -3.22
C GLY A 11 28.52 34.27 -2.39
N ALA A 12 29.83 34.04 -2.47
CA ALA A 12 30.57 33.14 -1.60
C ALA A 12 30.95 33.87 -0.32
N PHE A 13 30.52 33.36 0.84
CA PHE A 13 31.06 33.73 2.14
C PHE A 13 30.91 32.52 3.08
N CYS A 14 31.98 31.75 3.23
CA CYS A 14 32.21 30.95 4.45
C CYS A 14 33.71 30.98 4.73
N LEU A 15 34.05 31.84 5.68
CA LEU A 15 35.36 31.98 6.30
C LEU A 15 35.60 30.81 7.25
N ALA A 16 36.74 30.15 7.03
CA ALA A 16 37.67 29.63 8.02
C ALA A 16 37.12 28.80 9.20
N LEU A 17 37.22 27.47 9.09
CA LEU A 17 37.89 26.63 10.11
C LEU A 17 38.17 25.22 9.55
N GLY A 18 39.46 24.88 9.37
CA GLY A 18 40.03 23.54 9.52
C GLY A 18 39.51 22.35 8.69
N CYS A 19 40.27 22.01 7.64
CA CYS A 19 40.64 20.66 7.17
C CYS A 19 39.57 19.54 7.03
N ALA A 20 39.23 19.22 5.78
CA ALA A 20 39.30 17.85 5.25
C ALA A 20 39.42 17.92 3.71
N GLU A 21 40.25 17.04 3.18
CA GLU A 21 40.81 17.10 1.84
C GLU A 21 39.83 16.63 0.77
N SER A 22 40.00 17.23 -0.40
CA SER A 22 39.21 17.08 -1.61
C SER A 22 39.21 15.66 -2.17
N GLU A 23 38.09 14.95 -2.07
CA GLU A 23 37.79 13.83 -2.97
C GLU A 23 36.98 14.37 -4.16
N SER A 24 37.68 14.45 -5.29
CA SER A 24 37.15 14.75 -6.60
C SER A 24 36.03 13.79 -6.99
N ILE A 25 34.78 14.25 -6.96
CA ILE A 25 33.67 13.57 -7.61
C ILE A 25 33.91 13.69 -9.12
N GLN A 26 34.45 12.63 -9.71
CA GLN A 26 34.45 12.39 -11.14
C GLN A 26 32.99 12.37 -11.62
N GLN A 27 32.61 13.37 -12.41
CA GLN A 27 31.40 13.31 -13.19
C GLN A 27 31.47 12.09 -14.13
N PRO A 28 30.46 11.20 -14.16
CA PRO A 28 30.42 10.16 -15.17
C PRO A 28 30.32 10.79 -16.58
N PRO A 29 30.99 10.22 -17.59
CA PRO A 29 30.94 10.76 -18.94
C PRO A 29 29.53 10.69 -19.52
N PRO A 30 29.15 11.61 -20.43
CA PRO A 30 27.89 11.55 -21.13
C PRO A 30 27.84 10.27 -21.97
N SER A 31 26.83 9.44 -21.72
CA SER A 31 26.56 8.23 -22.50
C SER A 31 26.04 8.64 -23.87
N ASN A 32 26.90 8.49 -24.88
CA ASN A 32 26.55 8.64 -26.28
C ASN A 32 25.49 7.62 -26.69
N GLY A 33 24.49 8.09 -27.42
CA GLY A 33 23.56 7.25 -28.16
C GLY A 33 24.29 6.38 -29.18
N GLY A 34 23.68 5.22 -29.46
CA GLY A 34 24.17 4.26 -30.44
C GLY A 34 23.30 3.02 -30.50
N ASP A 35 22.25 3.13 -31.31
CA ASP A 35 21.45 2.13 -32.04
C ASP A 35 21.87 0.65 -31.98
N SER A 36 20.89 -0.26 -31.88
CA SER A 36 20.74 -1.43 -32.78
C SER A 36 19.47 -2.26 -32.48
N SER A 37 18.51 -2.15 -33.38
CA SER A 37 17.86 -3.26 -34.10
C SER A 37 17.50 -4.54 -33.33
N SER A 38 16.21 -4.79 -33.14
CA SER A 38 15.64 -6.15 -33.15
C SER A 38 14.33 -6.13 -33.92
N ALA A 39 14.41 -6.59 -35.15
CA ALA A 39 13.29 -6.84 -36.03
C ALA A 39 12.50 -8.07 -35.57
N GLY A 40 11.17 -7.98 -35.66
CA GLY A 40 10.28 -9.09 -36.02
C GLY A 40 9.96 -10.13 -34.95
N ASN A 41 8.73 -10.09 -34.44
CA ASN A 41 7.95 -11.31 -34.40
C ASN A 41 6.48 -11.02 -34.75
N SER A 42 6.10 -11.44 -35.96
CA SER A 42 4.74 -11.50 -36.44
C SER A 42 4.20 -12.91 -36.19
N GLY A 43 3.10 -13.03 -35.46
CA GLY A 43 2.34 -14.28 -35.31
C GLY A 43 1.11 -13.99 -34.44
N ALA A 44 0.04 -13.42 -35.02
CA ALA A 44 -1.07 -14.12 -35.68
C ALA A 44 -1.86 -15.00 -34.70
N GLY A 45 -3.09 -14.55 -34.42
CA GLY A 45 -3.98 -15.11 -33.43
C GLY A 45 -4.57 -16.48 -33.77
N ALA A 46 -4.97 -17.18 -32.72
CA ALA A 46 -5.86 -18.32 -32.79
C ALA A 46 -7.12 -17.97 -31.99
N GLN A 47 -8.16 -17.52 -32.69
CA GLN A 47 -9.52 -17.44 -32.17
C GLN A 47 -10.44 -18.26 -33.10
N ALA A 48 -10.78 -19.46 -32.65
CA ALA A 48 -11.92 -20.26 -33.07
C ALA A 48 -12.28 -21.11 -31.84
N GLY A 49 -13.46 -21.09 -31.25
CA GLY A 49 -14.77 -20.85 -31.82
C GLY A 49 -15.57 -22.16 -31.76
N SER A 50 -16.64 -22.15 -30.97
CA SER A 50 -17.79 -23.08 -30.93
C SER A 50 -17.66 -24.40 -30.16
N GLY A 51 -18.38 -24.45 -29.02
CA GLY A 51 -18.90 -25.66 -28.39
C GLY A 51 -20.28 -25.35 -27.79
N GLN A 52 -21.32 -25.43 -28.62
CA GLN A 52 -22.73 -25.37 -28.21
C GLN A 52 -23.18 -26.75 -27.68
N GLY A 53 -24.04 -26.74 -26.66
CA GLY A 53 -24.84 -27.88 -26.20
C GLY A 53 -24.88 -27.91 -24.67
N GLY A 54 -26.01 -27.91 -23.98
CA GLY A 54 -27.40 -28.06 -24.38
C GLY A 54 -28.26 -27.89 -23.13
N ALA A 55 -29.55 -27.72 -23.38
CA ALA A 55 -30.60 -27.32 -22.45
C ALA A 55 -30.86 -28.25 -21.26
N ASN A 56 -31.76 -27.74 -20.39
CA ASN A 56 -32.57 -28.38 -19.34
C ASN A 56 -32.00 -28.13 -17.94
N GLN A 57 -32.74 -27.60 -16.96
CA GLN A 57 -34.13 -27.90 -16.66
C GLN A 57 -34.74 -26.80 -15.77
N ALA A 58 -36.00 -26.48 -16.05
CA ALA A 58 -36.86 -25.66 -15.20
C ALA A 58 -37.14 -26.35 -13.86
N GLY A 59 -37.23 -25.57 -12.80
CA GLY A 59 -37.67 -26.00 -11.47
C GLY A 59 -38.32 -24.84 -10.73
N THR A 60 -39.60 -24.60 -11.02
CA THR A 60 -40.54 -23.81 -10.23
C THR A 60 -40.69 -24.39 -8.82
N ASN A 61 -40.67 -23.58 -7.75
CA ASN A 61 -41.92 -23.19 -7.07
C ASN A 61 -41.71 -22.27 -5.84
N PRO A 62 -42.78 -21.55 -5.41
CA PRO A 62 -42.78 -20.44 -4.46
C PRO A 62 -43.34 -20.84 -3.08
N GLY A 63 -43.29 -19.90 -2.12
CA GLY A 63 -44.03 -19.94 -0.86
C GLY A 63 -43.26 -19.14 0.20
N GLY A 64 -43.75 -17.97 0.63
CA GLY A 64 -44.76 -17.84 1.69
C GLY A 64 -43.99 -17.48 2.98
N GLY A 65 -44.15 -16.31 3.59
CA GLY A 65 -45.35 -15.86 4.26
C GLY A 65 -44.98 -15.52 5.72
N ASN A 66 -45.11 -14.24 6.06
CA ASN A 66 -45.51 -13.61 7.33
C ASN A 66 -45.20 -14.20 8.72
N ALA A 67 -45.01 -13.20 9.62
CA ALA A 67 -45.29 -13.18 11.07
C ALA A 67 -44.34 -14.01 11.95
N GLY A 68 -43.94 -13.57 13.13
CA GLY A 68 -44.31 -12.43 13.95
C GLY A 68 -43.66 -12.63 15.33
N ALA A 69 -43.53 -11.52 16.07
CA ALA A 69 -43.43 -11.39 17.52
C ALA A 69 -42.85 -12.55 18.36
N GLN A 70 -41.82 -12.25 19.15
CA GLN A 70 -42.03 -12.23 20.61
C GLN A 70 -40.90 -11.50 21.34
N ALA A 71 -41.26 -10.38 21.97
CA ALA A 71 -40.57 -9.90 23.15
C ALA A 71 -40.89 -10.83 24.32
N GLY A 72 -39.88 -11.15 25.13
CA GLY A 72 -40.03 -11.95 26.34
C GLY A 72 -38.89 -11.66 27.30
N SER A 73 -39.12 -10.69 28.19
CA SER A 73 -38.30 -10.38 29.36
C SER A 73 -38.62 -11.34 30.49
N GLY A 74 -37.64 -11.84 31.24
CA GLY A 74 -37.89 -12.64 32.45
C GLY A 74 -36.66 -13.28 33.12
N ASN A 75 -36.29 -12.73 34.27
CA ASN A 75 -35.20 -13.11 35.18
C ASN A 75 -35.24 -14.56 35.74
N GLY A 76 -34.04 -15.09 36.03
CA GLY A 76 -33.74 -15.73 37.32
C GLY A 76 -33.43 -17.24 37.29
N GLY A 77 -32.14 -17.59 37.40
CA GLY A 77 -31.71 -18.96 37.69
C GLY A 77 -30.18 -19.09 37.82
N SER A 78 -29.69 -19.20 39.04
CA SER A 78 -28.28 -19.40 39.40
C SER A 78 -27.79 -20.81 39.02
N GLY A 79 -26.60 -20.95 38.44
CA GLY A 79 -25.94 -22.26 38.26
C GLY A 79 -24.77 -22.31 37.27
N ASN A 80 -23.54 -22.25 37.81
CA ASN A 80 -22.27 -22.83 37.36
C ASN A 80 -21.92 -23.02 35.86
N GLY A 81 -20.87 -22.29 35.43
CA GLY A 81 -19.68 -22.86 34.77
C GLY A 81 -19.79 -23.32 33.30
N GLY A 82 -19.34 -22.46 32.38
CA GLY A 82 -19.06 -22.85 31.00
C GLY A 82 -18.36 -21.75 30.21
N SER A 83 -17.06 -21.94 29.97
CA SER A 83 -16.25 -21.14 29.02
C SER A 83 -16.73 -21.34 27.58
N GLY A 84 -16.82 -20.27 26.80
CA GLY A 84 -17.01 -20.35 25.35
C GLY A 84 -17.28 -18.99 24.71
N ASN A 85 -16.27 -18.47 24.00
CA ASN A 85 -16.23 -17.20 23.28
C ASN A 85 -17.50 -16.86 22.50
N GLY A 86 -18.09 -15.70 22.81
CA GLY A 86 -19.12 -15.07 21.98
C GLY A 86 -18.51 -14.41 20.75
N SER A 87 -18.90 -14.89 19.56
CA SER A 87 -18.72 -14.20 18.30
C SER A 87 -19.64 -12.96 18.26
N GLY A 88 -19.04 -11.78 18.14
CA GLY A 88 -19.78 -10.53 18.06
C GLY A 88 -18.96 -9.45 17.36
N ALA A 89 -18.66 -9.66 16.07
CA ALA A 89 -18.14 -8.58 15.22
C ALA A 89 -19.32 -7.92 14.49
N GLY A 90 -19.83 -6.84 15.07
CA GLY A 90 -20.64 -5.87 14.35
C GLY A 90 -19.71 -4.96 13.54
N GLY A 91 -19.48 -5.32 12.27
CA GLY A 91 -18.73 -4.50 11.32
C GLY A 91 -19.68 -3.62 10.53
N SER A 92 -19.59 -2.31 10.76
CA SER A 92 -20.28 -1.27 9.99
C SER A 92 -19.79 -1.28 8.54
N ALA A 93 -20.66 -1.67 7.61
CA ALA A 93 -20.34 -1.70 6.19
C ALA A 93 -20.51 -0.30 5.58
N ASN A 94 -19.38 0.41 5.38
CA ASN A 94 -19.31 1.52 4.45
C ASN A 94 -18.37 1.15 3.28
N GLY A 95 -18.98 0.91 2.12
CA GLY A 95 -18.46 1.11 0.78
C GLY A 95 -17.01 0.73 0.45
N GLY A 96 -16.83 -0.45 -0.14
CA GLY A 96 -16.02 -0.58 -1.37
C GLY A 96 -14.49 -0.56 -1.26
N SER A 97 -13.89 -1.09 -0.20
CA SER A 97 -12.49 -1.55 -0.26
C SER A 97 -12.49 -3.08 -0.34
N ALA A 98 -11.64 -3.66 -1.19
CA ALA A 98 -11.29 -5.07 -1.07
C ALA A 98 -11.00 -5.33 0.42
N GLY A 99 -11.78 -6.21 1.06
CA GLY A 99 -11.77 -6.33 2.52
C GLY A 99 -10.34 -6.47 3.03
N GLN A 100 -9.98 -5.69 4.05
CA GLN A 100 -8.64 -5.79 4.64
C GLN A 100 -8.31 -7.26 4.92
N PRO A 101 -7.11 -7.74 4.55
CA PRO A 101 -6.70 -9.09 4.84
C PRO A 101 -6.82 -9.35 6.35
N ILE A 102 -7.32 -10.54 6.72
CA ILE A 102 -7.52 -10.91 8.12
C ILE A 102 -6.16 -10.81 8.84
N GLY A 103 -6.09 -10.01 9.90
CA GLY A 103 -4.88 -9.86 10.72
C GLY A 103 -4.05 -8.61 10.43
N MET A 104 -4.40 -7.82 9.40
CA MET A 104 -3.81 -6.49 9.20
C MET A 104 -4.39 -5.48 10.20
N ASP A 105 -3.59 -4.50 10.59
CA ASP A 105 -4.05 -3.41 11.43
C ASP A 105 -5.14 -2.59 10.70
N PRO A 106 -6.31 -2.34 11.33
CA PRO A 106 -7.41 -1.62 10.69
C PRO A 106 -7.09 -0.16 10.37
N ASP A 107 -6.16 0.45 11.09
CA ASP A 107 -5.74 1.85 10.88
C ASP A 107 -4.63 1.98 9.82
N LEU A 108 -4.19 0.86 9.23
CA LEU A 108 -3.30 0.83 8.09
C LEU A 108 -4.07 1.14 6.80
N GLY A 109 -3.75 2.28 6.18
CA GLY A 109 -4.21 2.57 4.83
C GLY A 109 -3.53 1.60 3.86
N LEU A 110 -4.30 0.76 3.16
CA LEU A 110 -3.77 -0.20 2.19
C LEU A 110 -3.65 0.45 0.80
N PRO A 111 -2.70 0.01 -0.03
CA PRO A 111 -2.61 0.42 -1.43
C PRO A 111 -3.77 -0.13 -2.27
N ASP A 112 -3.95 0.41 -3.48
CA ASP A 112 -4.89 -0.16 -4.45
C ASP A 112 -4.56 -1.64 -4.74
N GLY A 113 -5.53 -2.53 -4.51
CA GLY A 113 -5.40 -3.97 -4.77
C GLY A 113 -5.23 -4.33 -6.25
N ASN A 114 -5.50 -3.40 -7.18
CA ASN A 114 -5.23 -3.58 -8.61
C ASN A 114 -3.76 -3.38 -8.97
N GLY A 115 -2.94 -2.82 -8.07
CA GLY A 115 -1.52 -2.62 -8.29
C GLY A 115 -0.77 -3.94 -8.57
N PRO A 116 0.28 -3.93 -9.39
CA PRO A 116 1.13 -5.10 -9.59
C PRO A 116 1.64 -5.65 -8.24
N PRO A 117 1.63 -6.97 -8.02
CA PRO A 117 2.17 -7.54 -6.80
C PRO A 117 3.70 -7.36 -6.77
N CYS A 118 4.23 -7.19 -5.58
CA CYS A 118 5.66 -7.03 -5.36
C CYS A 118 6.07 -7.70 -4.04
N SER A 119 7.30 -8.20 -4.00
CA SER A 119 7.79 -9.03 -2.90
C SER A 119 8.66 -8.29 -1.89
N ASN A 120 9.09 -7.07 -2.21
CA ASN A 120 10.05 -6.34 -1.38
C ASN A 120 9.47 -4.97 -1.02
N VAL A 121 8.83 -4.88 0.14
CA VAL A 121 8.21 -3.65 0.64
C VAL A 121 9.26 -2.55 0.79
N GLY A 122 8.90 -1.32 0.40
CA GLY A 122 9.82 -0.18 0.37
C GLY A 122 10.73 -0.15 -0.86
N ALA A 123 10.80 -1.21 -1.67
CA ALA A 123 11.55 -1.18 -2.93
C ALA A 123 10.80 -0.40 -4.01
N SER A 124 11.55 0.28 -4.88
CA SER A 124 10.99 0.87 -6.08
C SER A 124 10.44 -0.20 -7.01
N CYS A 125 9.32 0.12 -7.65
CA CYS A 125 8.73 -0.72 -8.68
C CYS A 125 8.01 0.14 -9.73
N ASN A 126 7.45 -0.51 -10.76
CA ASN A 126 6.70 0.17 -11.81
C ASN A 126 5.21 -0.15 -11.64
N ALA A 127 4.44 0.86 -11.24
CA ALA A 127 2.98 0.81 -11.24
C ALA A 127 2.50 1.43 -12.54
N ASP A 128 2.01 0.59 -13.48
CA ASP A 128 1.46 1.03 -14.77
C ASP A 128 2.42 1.87 -15.64
N GLY A 129 3.72 1.61 -15.52
CA GLY A 129 4.75 2.35 -16.27
C GLY A 129 5.23 3.63 -15.59
N GLU A 130 4.65 3.98 -14.45
CA GLU A 130 5.09 5.09 -13.60
C GLU A 130 5.92 4.59 -12.40
N PRO A 131 6.86 5.41 -11.89
CA PRO A 131 7.60 5.06 -10.70
C PRO A 131 6.64 4.93 -9.51
N GLY A 132 6.73 3.79 -8.82
CA GLY A 132 5.98 3.50 -7.60
C GLY A 132 6.87 2.84 -6.56
N VAL A 133 6.27 2.55 -5.42
CA VAL A 133 6.90 1.77 -4.35
C VAL A 133 6.03 0.55 -4.03
N CYS A 134 6.70 -0.54 -3.67
CA CYS A 134 6.04 -1.69 -3.10
C CYS A 134 5.55 -1.38 -1.66
N ARG A 135 4.25 -1.37 -1.46
CA ARG A 135 3.62 -1.05 -0.16
C ARG A 135 3.01 -2.28 0.48
N ILE A 136 2.82 -2.22 1.79
CA ILE A 136 2.20 -3.29 2.55
C ILE A 136 0.74 -3.41 2.11
N TYR A 137 0.37 -4.57 1.54
CA TYR A 137 -1.01 -4.86 1.14
C TYR A 137 -1.63 -5.96 1.99
N SER A 138 -0.87 -7.02 2.27
CA SER A 138 -1.30 -8.16 3.06
C SER A 138 -0.16 -8.78 3.87
N GLN A 139 -0.45 -9.86 4.58
CA GLN A 139 0.53 -10.60 5.37
C GLN A 139 1.70 -11.16 4.55
N ASP A 140 1.46 -11.53 3.29
CA ASP A 140 2.44 -12.28 2.49
C ASP A 140 2.81 -11.56 1.19
N GLU A 141 2.24 -10.37 0.94
CA GLU A 141 2.33 -9.72 -0.36
C GLU A 141 2.20 -8.20 -0.25
N GLY A 142 3.06 -7.49 -0.99
CA GLY A 142 2.94 -6.05 -1.23
C GLY A 142 2.32 -5.72 -2.58
N ARG A 143 1.91 -4.46 -2.76
CA ARG A 143 1.39 -3.94 -4.03
C ARG A 143 2.14 -2.68 -4.44
N CYS A 144 2.47 -2.61 -5.72
CA CYS A 144 3.05 -1.44 -6.33
C CYS A 144 2.02 -0.32 -6.42
N GLU A 145 2.33 0.80 -5.77
CA GLU A 145 1.49 1.97 -5.79
C GLU A 145 2.35 3.20 -6.11
N SER A 146 1.93 3.95 -7.12
CA SER A 146 2.43 5.29 -7.37
C SER A 146 1.62 6.30 -6.57
N CYS A 147 2.24 7.42 -6.23
CA CYS A 147 1.55 8.52 -5.57
C CYS A 147 1.55 9.76 -6.47
N THR A 148 0.43 10.49 -6.49
CA THR A 148 0.31 11.76 -7.21
C THR A 148 -0.04 12.85 -6.21
N GLY A 149 0.87 13.81 -5.98
CA GLY A 149 0.67 14.85 -4.98
C GLY A 149 0.82 14.37 -3.53
N CYS A 150 1.62 13.32 -3.34
CA CYS A 150 1.91 12.73 -2.04
C CYS A 150 2.59 13.71 -1.07
N VAL A 151 2.36 13.47 0.21
CA VAL A 151 2.93 14.19 1.33
C VAL A 151 4.01 13.36 2.03
N GLY A 152 4.93 14.06 2.71
CA GLY A 152 6.05 13.42 3.39
C GLY A 152 5.71 12.84 4.77
N LEU A 153 6.75 12.46 5.50
CA LEU A 153 6.68 11.97 6.88
C LEU A 153 5.84 12.89 7.79
N ASP A 154 5.05 12.27 8.69
CA ASP A 154 4.19 12.91 9.69
C ASP A 154 3.13 13.86 9.12
N GLN A 155 2.93 13.88 7.80
CA GLN A 155 1.85 14.62 7.18
C GLN A 155 0.55 13.81 7.21
N PRO A 156 -0.61 14.48 7.28
CA PRO A 156 -1.90 13.80 7.34
C PRO A 156 -2.21 13.05 6.04
N CYS A 157 -2.80 11.86 6.16
CA CYS A 157 -3.21 11.00 5.06
C CYS A 157 -4.57 10.35 5.34
N GLN A 158 -5.25 9.94 4.28
CA GLN A 158 -6.46 9.10 4.35
C GLN A 158 -6.25 7.75 3.68
N GLN A 159 -5.35 7.70 2.69
CA GLN A 159 -5.04 6.52 1.90
C GLN A 159 -3.53 6.35 1.79
N SER A 160 -3.11 5.13 1.48
CA SER A 160 -1.70 4.82 1.23
C SER A 160 -1.09 5.73 0.15
N SER A 161 -1.82 5.98 -0.94
CA SER A 161 -1.39 6.82 -2.06
C SER A 161 -1.18 8.29 -1.71
N ASP A 162 -1.66 8.75 -0.55
CA ASP A 162 -1.43 10.12 -0.08
C ASP A 162 0.01 10.28 0.42
N CYS A 163 0.69 9.20 0.78
CA CYS A 163 2.02 9.22 1.34
C CYS A 163 3.09 9.06 0.25
N ASP A 164 4.24 9.71 0.41
CA ASP A 164 5.37 9.60 -0.52
C ASP A 164 5.95 8.16 -0.55
N ILE A 165 6.82 7.90 -1.53
CA ILE A 165 7.32 6.59 -1.97
C ILE A 165 8.05 5.74 -0.92
N ILE A 166 8.22 6.17 0.32
CA ILE A 166 8.82 5.35 1.39
C ILE A 166 7.96 5.30 2.66
N PHE A 167 6.77 5.90 2.60
CA PHE A 167 5.90 6.06 3.75
C PHE A 167 4.61 5.28 3.58
N GLN A 168 4.00 4.83 4.66
CA GLN A 168 2.71 4.16 4.70
C GLN A 168 1.73 5.00 5.52
N CYS A 169 0.48 5.11 5.07
CA CYS A 169 -0.54 5.77 5.86
C CYS A 169 -0.94 4.87 7.04
N TYR A 170 -0.74 5.33 8.26
CA TYR A 170 -1.07 4.60 9.47
C TYR A 170 -1.59 5.58 10.53
N GLN A 171 -2.75 5.28 11.13
CA GLN A 171 -3.43 6.15 12.10
C GLN A 171 -3.67 7.60 11.61
N GLY A 172 -3.80 7.77 10.29
CA GLY A 172 -4.07 9.08 9.66
C GLY A 172 -2.84 9.95 9.39
N THR A 173 -1.63 9.43 9.59
CA THR A 173 -0.36 10.11 9.26
C THR A 173 0.56 9.21 8.43
N CYS A 174 1.49 9.80 7.68
CA CYS A 174 2.47 9.06 6.88
C CYS A 174 3.68 8.66 7.74
N HIS A 175 3.94 7.36 7.84
CA HIS A 175 5.04 6.76 8.64
C HIS A 175 6.04 6.03 7.76
N ASN A 176 7.33 6.01 8.12
CA ASN A 176 8.32 5.18 7.41
C ASN A 176 7.95 3.69 7.48
N LEU A 177 8.20 2.97 6.39
CA LEU A 177 8.19 1.50 6.39
C LEU A 177 9.46 0.98 7.09
N CYS A 178 9.36 -0.17 7.76
CA CYS A 178 10.50 -0.83 8.41
C CYS A 178 10.44 -2.34 8.28
N ASP A 179 11.62 -2.96 8.24
CA ASP A 179 11.76 -4.40 8.41
C ASP A 179 11.68 -4.74 9.89
N ARG A 180 10.84 -5.72 10.24
CA ARG A 180 10.74 -6.18 11.62
C ARG A 180 12.08 -6.76 12.08
N GLY A 181 12.58 -6.22 13.19
CA GLY A 181 13.88 -6.60 13.76
C GLY A 181 15.06 -5.72 13.35
N PHE A 182 14.92 -4.86 12.33
CA PHE A 182 15.94 -3.85 11.97
C PHE A 182 15.58 -2.45 12.49
N GLY A 183 14.29 -2.20 12.71
CA GLY A 183 13.84 -1.00 13.41
C GLY A 183 13.81 0.26 12.56
N CYS A 184 13.46 1.34 13.24
CA CYS A 184 13.38 2.66 12.64
C CYS A 184 14.62 3.43 13.06
N SER A 185 15.49 3.74 12.10
CA SER A 185 16.78 4.37 12.38
C SER A 185 17.69 3.58 13.34
N GLY A 186 17.51 2.27 13.42
CA GLY A 186 18.35 1.35 14.21
C GLY A 186 17.76 0.89 15.54
N GLU A 187 16.59 1.38 15.95
CA GLU A 187 15.89 0.90 17.15
C GLU A 187 14.74 -0.05 16.77
N PRO A 188 14.88 -1.37 17.01
CA PRO A 188 13.92 -2.38 16.56
C PRO A 188 12.53 -2.25 17.19
N GLU A 189 12.46 -1.68 18.40
CA GLU A 189 11.23 -1.46 19.15
C GLU A 189 10.32 -0.38 18.57
N TRP A 190 10.83 0.44 17.65
CA TRP A 190 10.03 1.49 16.98
C TRP A 190 9.34 1.00 15.71
N CYS A 191 9.59 -0.26 15.30
CA CYS A 191 8.92 -0.87 14.17
C CYS A 191 7.65 -1.61 14.64
N VAL A 192 6.51 -0.96 14.49
CA VAL A 192 5.20 -1.49 14.89
C VAL A 192 4.75 -2.57 13.91
N ASP A 193 4.33 -3.71 14.46
CA ASP A 193 3.77 -4.81 13.69
C ASP A 193 2.33 -4.46 13.25
N VAL A 194 2.14 -4.29 11.95
CA VAL A 194 0.83 -3.98 11.33
C VAL A 194 0.16 -5.21 10.72
N GLY A 195 0.67 -6.41 11.03
CA GLY A 195 0.13 -7.68 10.54
C GLY A 195 0.75 -8.20 9.24
N SER A 196 1.78 -7.52 8.70
CA SER A 196 2.40 -7.89 7.43
C SER A 196 3.46 -9.01 7.51
N GLY A 197 3.57 -9.66 8.68
CA GLY A 197 4.56 -10.71 8.92
C GLY A 197 5.98 -10.17 9.10
N GLU A 198 6.60 -9.72 8.01
CA GLU A 198 8.02 -9.30 7.94
C GLU A 198 8.21 -7.78 8.03
N TYR A 199 7.19 -6.98 7.70
CA TYR A 199 7.30 -5.53 7.67
C TYR A 199 6.39 -4.85 8.71
N GLY A 200 6.71 -3.60 9.01
CA GLY A 200 5.99 -2.76 9.95
C GLY A 200 5.99 -1.30 9.52
N VAL A 201 5.51 -0.44 10.43
CA VAL A 201 5.56 1.01 10.30
C VAL A 201 6.32 1.62 11.47
N CYS A 202 7.00 2.73 11.22
CA CYS A 202 7.78 3.43 12.23
C CYS A 202 6.92 4.33 13.10
N GLU A 203 6.91 4.06 14.40
CA GLU A 203 6.31 4.92 15.41
C GLU A 203 7.40 5.44 16.35
N TYR A 204 7.65 6.74 16.29
CA TYR A 204 8.63 7.40 17.17
C TYR A 204 7.94 7.86 18.46
N PRO A 205 8.51 7.58 19.65
CA PRO A 205 7.97 8.10 20.89
C PRO A 205 8.04 9.63 20.89
N ASN A 206 6.90 10.29 21.13
CA ASN A 206 6.81 11.73 21.33
C ASN A 206 7.40 12.19 22.66
#